data_AF-A0A3D2HST9-F1
#
_entry.id   AF-A0A3D2HST9-F1
#
_cell.length_a   1.000
_cell.length_b   1.000
_cell.length_c   1.000
_cell.angle_alpha   90.00
_cell.angle_beta   90.00
_cell.angle_gamma   90.00
#
_symmetry.space_group_name_H-M   'P 1'
#
loop_
_entity.id
_entity.type
_entity.pdbx_description
1 polymer ?
#
loop_
_entity_poly.entity_id
_entity_poly.type
_entity_poly.pdbx_seq_one_letter_code
_entity_poly.pdbx_strand_id
1 'polypeptide(L)'
;MAKVDVKMPEDFLLKLSQLGDKTDEICEKALNAGGEVVLAKVKSNLSSVIGKDAKTDSRSTGELERSLGLSPVLIDDNGNANIKIGFKEPRSDGESNAKIASIIEYGKQGQPPKPFLKSAKSSSKKACVKSMVETFEQEIKKL
;
A
#
# COMPACT_ATOMS: atom_id res chain seq x y z
N MET A 1 -15.68 53.38 -14.16
CA MET A 1 -14.86 52.26 -13.64
C MET A 1 -14.60 51.33 -14.81
N ALA A 2 -13.34 51.16 -15.21
CA ALA A 2 -13.00 50.17 -16.23
C ALA A 2 -13.09 48.77 -15.59
N LYS A 3 -13.93 47.91 -16.14
CA LYS A 3 -14.06 46.50 -15.76
C LYS A 3 -13.15 45.70 -16.69
N VAL A 4 -12.18 44.99 -16.14
CA VAL A 4 -11.34 44.03 -16.87
C VAL A 4 -11.87 42.64 -16.54
N ASP A 5 -12.36 41.93 -17.55
CA ASP A 5 -12.73 40.52 -17.46
C ASP A 5 -11.56 39.68 -17.97
N VAL A 6 -10.91 38.93 -17.07
CA VAL A 6 -9.89 37.95 -17.43
C VAL A 6 -10.60 36.62 -17.65
N LYS A 7 -10.84 36.27 -18.92
CA LYS A 7 -11.38 34.95 -19.27
C LYS A 7 -10.28 33.90 -19.11
N MET A 8 -10.51 32.93 -18.24
CA MET A 8 -9.66 31.74 -18.16
C MET A 8 -9.70 31.01 -19.51
N PRO A 9 -8.57 30.47 -20.00
CA PRO A 9 -8.56 29.68 -21.23
C PRO A 9 -9.57 28.54 -21.11
N GLU A 10 -10.48 28.42 -22.07
CA GLU A 10 -11.55 27.41 -22.05
C GLU A 10 -10.97 26.00 -21.91
N ASP A 11 -9.84 25.72 -22.57
CA ASP A 11 -9.09 24.46 -22.46
C ASP A 11 -8.61 24.17 -21.03
N PHE A 12 -8.21 25.21 -20.28
CA PHE A 12 -7.76 25.05 -18.91
C PHE A 12 -8.94 24.73 -17.97
N LEU A 13 -10.08 25.40 -18.16
CA LEU A 13 -11.30 25.10 -17.41
C LEU A 13 -11.80 23.68 -17.69
N LEU A 14 -11.75 23.24 -18.96
CA LEU A 14 -12.15 21.90 -19.36
C LEU A 14 -11.28 20.84 -18.67
N LYS A 15 -9.95 21.03 -18.68
CA LYS A 15 -9.00 20.13 -18.01
C LYS A 15 -9.20 20.09 -16.50
N LEU A 16 -9.46 21.23 -15.86
CA LEU A 16 -9.76 21.29 -14.43
C LEU A 16 -11.06 20.56 -14.09
N SER A 17 -12.11 20.73 -14.91
CA SER A 17 -13.38 20.03 -14.70
C SER A 17 -13.20 18.52 -14.81
N GLN A 18 -12.53 18.05 -15.88
CA GLN A 18 -12.26 16.63 -16.09
C GLN A 18 -11.36 16.03 -15.00
N LEU A 19 -10.41 16.81 -14.48
CA LEU A 19 -9.58 16.40 -13.35
C LEU A 19 -10.42 16.23 -12.09
N GLY A 20 -11.33 17.18 -11.81
CA GLY A 20 -12.29 17.07 -10.70
C GLY A 20 -13.14 15.81 -10.80
N ASP A 21 -13.71 15.55 -11.98
CA ASP A 21 -14.60 14.41 -12.23
C ASP A 21 -13.88 13.05 -12.08
N LYS A 22 -12.58 12.98 -12.36
CA LYS A 22 -11.78 11.74 -12.29
C LYS A 22 -10.85 11.66 -11.07
N THR A 23 -10.98 12.58 -10.11
CA THR A 23 -10.05 12.64 -8.96
C THR A 23 -10.04 11.33 -8.19
N ASP A 24 -11.20 10.72 -7.95
CA ASP A 24 -11.31 9.46 -7.21
C ASP A 24 -10.60 8.29 -7.92
N GLU A 25 -10.82 8.15 -9.23
CA GLU A 25 -10.20 7.11 -10.05
C GLU A 25 -8.66 7.27 -10.10
N ILE A 26 -8.19 8.51 -10.24
CA ILE A 26 -6.75 8.83 -10.28
C ILE A 26 -6.11 8.53 -8.92
N CYS A 27 -6.77 8.91 -7.83
CA CYS A 27 -6.31 8.62 -6.48
C CYS A 27 -6.24 7.10 -6.23
N GLU A 28 -7.26 6.36 -6.67
CA GLU A 28 -7.28 4.90 -6.55
C GLU A 28 -6.11 4.26 -7.31
N LYS A 29 -5.87 4.65 -8.57
CA LYS A 29 -4.74 4.15 -9.37
C LYS A 29 -3.39 4.47 -8.72
N ALA A 30 -3.21 5.71 -8.28
CA ALA A 30 -1.97 6.13 -7.63
C ALA A 30 -1.71 5.35 -6.33
N LEU A 31 -2.72 5.21 -5.46
CA LEU A 31 -2.61 4.47 -4.20
C LEU A 31 -2.33 2.98 -4.42
N ASN A 32 -2.97 2.36 -5.42
CA ASN A 32 -2.70 0.96 -5.77
C ASN A 32 -1.25 0.79 -6.26
N ALA A 33 -0.76 1.65 -7.17
CA ALA A 33 0.61 1.59 -7.66
C ALA A 33 1.63 1.74 -6.52
N GLY A 34 1.44 2.72 -5.63
CA GLY A 34 2.27 2.87 -4.44
C GLY A 34 2.18 1.69 -3.48
N GLY A 35 0.97 1.15 -3.29
CA GLY A 35 0.68 0.00 -2.43
C GLY A 35 1.37 -1.27 -2.90
N GLU A 36 1.36 -1.55 -4.19
CA GLU A 36 2.01 -2.73 -4.80
C GLU A 36 3.52 -2.75 -4.56
N VAL A 37 4.18 -1.59 -4.67
CA VAL A 37 5.63 -1.45 -4.39
C VAL A 37 5.93 -1.84 -2.94
N VAL A 38 5.13 -1.35 -2.00
CA VAL A 38 5.32 -1.66 -0.58
C VAL A 38 4.97 -3.12 -0.29
N LEU A 39 3.86 -3.64 -0.86
CA LEU A 39 3.43 -5.02 -0.72
C LEU A 39 4.50 -6.00 -1.20
N ALA A 40 5.06 -5.76 -2.39
CA ALA A 40 6.13 -6.58 -2.96
C ALA A 40 7.35 -6.63 -2.03
N LYS A 41 7.72 -5.48 -1.45
CA LYS A 41 8.83 -5.40 -0.51
C LYS A 41 8.54 -6.12 0.81
N VAL A 42 7.33 -5.97 1.37
CA VAL A 42 6.90 -6.69 2.58
C VAL A 42 6.92 -8.19 2.32
N LYS A 43 6.38 -8.65 1.18
CA LYS A 43 6.34 -10.07 0.81
C LYS A 43 7.74 -10.66 0.68
N SER A 44 8.65 -9.96 -0.02
CA SER A 44 10.06 -10.37 -0.15
C SER A 44 10.80 -10.43 1.19
N ASN A 45 10.55 -9.48 2.09
CA ASN A 45 11.13 -9.50 3.42
C ASN A 45 10.53 -10.64 4.26
N LEU A 46 9.22 -10.86 4.19
CA LEU A 46 8.51 -11.91 4.91
C LEU A 46 8.99 -13.31 4.50
N SER A 47 9.11 -13.57 3.19
CA SER A 47 9.66 -14.82 2.67
C SER A 47 11.11 -15.05 3.06
N SER A 48 11.85 -13.96 3.31
CA SER A 48 13.23 -14.04 3.77
C SER A 48 13.35 -14.38 5.26
N VAL A 49 12.31 -14.25 6.06
CA VAL A 49 12.35 -14.52 7.51
C VAL A 49 11.56 -15.77 7.93
N ILE A 50 10.54 -16.14 7.16
CA ILE A 50 9.75 -17.36 7.40
C ILE A 50 10.65 -18.59 7.25
N GLY A 51 10.59 -19.51 8.22
CA GLY A 51 11.33 -20.78 8.18
C GLY A 51 12.84 -20.69 8.42
N LYS A 52 13.43 -19.50 8.58
CA LYS A 52 14.86 -19.35 8.94
C LYS A 52 15.10 -19.49 10.43
N ASP A 53 16.26 -20.01 10.81
CA ASP A 53 16.76 -20.18 12.19
C ASP A 53 15.77 -20.89 13.14
N ALA A 54 14.91 -21.75 12.61
CA ALA A 54 14.05 -22.59 13.42
C ALA A 54 14.90 -23.73 14.01
N LYS A 55 14.78 -23.97 15.33
CA LYS A 55 15.43 -25.10 16.01
C LYS A 55 14.89 -26.47 15.54
N THR A 56 13.74 -26.47 14.86
CA THR A 56 13.04 -27.64 14.34
C THR A 56 12.65 -27.39 12.89
N ASP A 57 12.37 -28.45 12.13
CA ASP A 57 11.93 -28.34 10.74
C ASP A 57 10.78 -27.34 10.57
N SER A 58 10.87 -26.56 9.50
CA SER A 58 9.89 -25.53 9.18
C SER A 58 8.52 -26.16 8.93
N ARG A 59 7.55 -25.87 9.78
CA ARG A 59 6.13 -26.26 9.61
C ARG A 59 5.33 -25.22 8.82
N SER A 60 6.01 -24.39 8.02
CA SER A 60 5.35 -23.29 7.31
C SER A 60 4.48 -23.82 6.17
N THR A 61 3.17 -23.59 6.26
CA THR A 61 2.21 -23.98 5.21
C THR A 61 2.20 -23.00 4.01
N GLY A 62 2.94 -21.88 4.12
CA GLY A 62 2.93 -20.78 3.15
C GLY A 62 1.68 -19.91 3.20
N GLU A 63 0.73 -20.21 4.09
CA GLU A 63 -0.56 -19.51 4.16
C GLU A 63 -0.41 -18.04 4.58
N LEU A 64 0.52 -17.73 5.48
CA LEU A 64 0.79 -16.37 5.93
C LEU A 64 1.25 -15.46 4.78
N GLU A 65 2.07 -15.97 3.86
CA GLU A 65 2.50 -15.21 2.68
C GLU A 65 1.36 -15.05 1.67
N ARG A 66 0.52 -16.07 1.53
CA ARG A 66 -0.65 -16.05 0.63
C ARG A 66 -1.76 -15.13 1.13
N SER A 67 -1.86 -14.92 2.44
CA SER A 67 -2.87 -14.05 3.03
C SER A 67 -2.48 -12.58 3.02
N LEU A 68 -1.21 -12.24 2.82
CA LEU A 68 -0.74 -10.86 2.72
C LEU A 68 -1.27 -10.19 1.44
N GLY A 69 -1.93 -9.04 1.57
CA GLY A 69 -2.51 -8.31 0.46
C GLY A 69 -2.80 -6.84 0.75
N LEU A 70 -3.37 -6.17 -0.25
CA LEU A 70 -3.86 -4.79 -0.15
C LEU A 70 -5.37 -4.78 0.10
N SER A 71 -5.83 -3.81 0.88
CA SER A 71 -7.25 -3.47 0.97
C SER A 71 -7.70 -2.69 -0.27
N PRO A 72 -9.01 -2.61 -0.55
CA PRO A 72 -9.52 -1.56 -1.43
C PRO A 72 -9.17 -0.18 -0.87
N VAL A 73 -9.18 0.81 -1.77
CA VAL A 73 -9.03 2.23 -1.39
C VAL A 73 -10.34 2.69 -0.76
N LEU A 74 -10.25 3.26 0.43
CA LEU A 74 -11.40 3.77 1.19
C LEU A 74 -11.12 5.18 1.70
N ILE A 75 -12.15 6.02 1.71
CA ILE A 75 -12.08 7.37 2.24
C ILE A 75 -12.34 7.32 3.76
N ASP A 76 -11.48 7.97 4.54
CA ASP A 76 -11.67 8.11 5.99
C ASP A 76 -12.60 9.28 6.35
N ASP A 77 -12.93 9.41 7.64
CA ASP A 77 -13.81 10.49 8.13
C ASP A 77 -13.26 11.90 7.89
N ASN A 78 -11.97 12.03 7.56
CA ASN A 78 -11.32 13.29 7.22
C ASN A 78 -11.30 13.57 5.71
N GLY A 79 -11.88 12.67 4.89
CA GLY A 79 -11.87 12.77 3.44
C GLY A 79 -10.58 12.28 2.76
N ASN A 80 -9.68 11.60 3.48
CA ASN A 80 -8.46 11.07 2.86
C ASN A 80 -8.67 9.67 2.28
N ALA A 81 -8.25 9.47 1.03
CA ALA A 81 -8.19 8.15 0.43
C ALA A 81 -7.02 7.34 1.03
N ASN A 82 -7.33 6.17 1.57
CA ASN A 82 -6.39 5.30 2.27
C ASN A 82 -6.40 3.89 1.67
N ILE A 83 -5.21 3.28 1.60
CA ILE A 83 -4.99 1.88 1.27
C ILE A 83 -4.20 1.21 2.39
N LYS A 84 -4.54 -0.04 2.75
CA LYS A 84 -3.90 -0.77 3.84
C LYS A 84 -3.22 -2.03 3.33
N ILE A 85 -2.07 -2.35 3.91
CA ILE A 85 -1.44 -3.67 3.76
C ILE A 85 -1.80 -4.48 4.99
N GLY A 86 -2.30 -5.68 4.78
CA GLY A 86 -2.73 -6.55 5.87
C GLY A 86 -2.79 -8.00 5.46
N PHE A 87 -3.32 -8.82 6.37
CA PHE A 87 -3.51 -10.24 6.14
C PHE A 87 -4.99 -10.56 6.05
N LYS A 88 -5.35 -11.40 5.08
CA LYS A 88 -6.68 -11.99 4.98
C LYS A 88 -6.91 -12.96 6.14
N GLU A 89 -8.09 -12.87 6.73
CA GLU A 89 -8.59 -13.75 7.79
C GLU A 89 -9.95 -14.32 7.36
N PRO A 90 -10.41 -15.47 7.91
CA PRO A 90 -9.74 -16.31 8.90
C PRO A 90 -8.66 -17.23 8.29
N ARG A 91 -7.71 -17.66 9.13
CA ARG A 91 -6.74 -18.70 8.80
C ARG A 91 -7.35 -20.10 8.93
N SER A 92 -6.85 -21.05 8.15
CA SER A 92 -7.37 -22.42 8.07
C SER A 92 -7.25 -23.25 9.37
N ASP A 93 -6.32 -22.90 10.25
CA ASP A 93 -6.05 -23.62 11.50
C ASP A 93 -6.68 -22.95 12.75
N GLY A 94 -7.47 -21.89 12.55
CA GLY A 94 -8.12 -21.14 13.64
C GLY A 94 -7.21 -20.13 14.37
N GLU A 95 -5.93 -20.01 14.03
CA GLU A 95 -5.08 -18.92 14.51
C GLU A 95 -5.27 -17.65 13.66
N SER A 96 -4.71 -16.52 14.11
CA SER A 96 -4.74 -15.27 13.32
C SER A 96 -3.42 -15.05 12.59
N ASN A 97 -3.48 -14.79 11.29
CA ASN A 97 -2.35 -14.35 10.49
C ASN A 97 -1.71 -13.07 11.06
N ALA A 98 -2.53 -12.10 11.50
CA ALA A 98 -2.02 -10.87 12.12
C ALA A 98 -1.26 -11.14 13.42
N LYS A 99 -1.73 -12.09 14.25
CA LYS A 99 -1.04 -12.53 15.47
C LYS A 99 0.31 -13.17 15.13
N ILE A 100 0.36 -14.07 14.15
CA ILE A 100 1.60 -14.76 13.74
C ILE A 100 2.61 -13.73 13.19
N ALA A 101 2.17 -12.82 12.32
CA ALA A 101 2.99 -11.74 11.80
C ALA A 101 3.56 -10.84 12.91
N SER A 102 2.75 -10.51 13.92
CA SER A 102 3.20 -9.69 15.06
C SER A 102 4.28 -10.39 15.88
N ILE A 103 4.15 -11.70 16.11
CA ILE A 103 5.17 -12.51 16.78
C ILE A 103 6.46 -12.55 15.97
N ILE A 104 6.39 -12.59 14.64
CA ILE A 104 7.59 -12.53 13.79
C ILE A 104 8.24 -11.15 13.87
N GLU A 105 7.47 -10.07 13.76
CA GLU A 105 7.99 -8.69 13.75
C GLU A 105 8.65 -8.32 15.08
N TYR A 106 8.00 -8.64 16.21
CA TYR A 106 8.41 -8.18 17.55
C TYR A 106 9.02 -9.26 18.43
N GLY A 107 8.95 -10.52 18.01
CA GLY A 107 9.42 -11.66 18.81
C GLY A 107 8.45 -12.04 19.93
N LYS A 108 8.81 -13.10 20.63
CA LYS A 108 8.16 -13.55 21.88
C LYS A 108 9.21 -14.21 22.77
N GLN A 109 8.83 -14.62 23.98
CA GLN A 109 9.74 -15.36 24.85
C GLN A 109 10.29 -16.62 24.13
N GLY A 110 11.61 -16.72 24.02
CA GLY A 110 12.30 -17.82 23.33
C GLY A 110 12.39 -17.69 21.79
N GLN A 111 11.89 -16.60 21.20
CA GLN A 111 11.99 -16.32 19.76
C GLN A 111 12.37 -14.84 19.53
N PRO A 112 13.58 -14.54 19.05
CA PRO A 112 13.98 -13.16 18.79
C PRO A 112 13.15 -12.54 17.64
N PRO A 113 12.98 -11.20 17.64
CA PRO A 113 12.28 -10.48 16.58
C PRO A 113 12.99 -10.64 15.24
N LYS A 114 12.20 -10.76 14.17
CA LYS A 114 12.64 -10.73 12.77
C LYS A 114 11.85 -9.67 12.01
N PRO A 115 12.22 -8.38 12.15
CA PRO A 115 11.46 -7.28 11.56
C PRO A 115 11.45 -7.37 10.03
N PHE A 116 10.25 -7.43 9.44
CA PHE A 116 10.03 -7.45 8.01
C PHE A 116 9.20 -6.23 7.55
N LEU A 117 8.25 -5.76 8.38
CA LEU A 117 7.39 -4.60 8.10
C LEU A 117 8.15 -3.29 8.27
N LYS A 118 8.84 -3.09 9.40
CA LYS A 118 9.56 -1.83 9.66
C LYS A 118 10.64 -1.57 8.60
N SER A 119 11.38 -2.61 8.22
CA SER A 119 12.39 -2.56 7.16
C SER A 119 11.78 -2.32 5.78
N ALA A 120 10.64 -2.95 5.48
CA ALA A 120 9.93 -2.71 4.22
C ALA A 120 9.46 -1.25 4.14
N LYS A 121 8.83 -0.71 5.18
CA LYS A 121 8.30 0.66 5.22
C LYS A 121 9.38 1.72 4.95
N SER A 122 10.55 1.60 5.58
CA SER A 122 11.62 2.58 5.40
C SER A 122 12.26 2.48 4.01
N SER A 123 12.54 1.26 3.54
CA SER A 123 13.21 1.03 2.25
C SER A 123 12.32 1.31 1.04
N SER A 124 11.01 1.09 1.15
CA SER A 124 10.08 1.30 0.04
C SER A 124 9.56 2.73 -0.08
N LYS A 125 9.71 3.59 0.95
CA LYS A 125 9.11 4.93 0.99
C LYS A 125 9.38 5.76 -0.27
N LYS A 126 10.64 5.85 -0.71
CA LYS A 126 11.03 6.65 -1.88
C LYS A 126 10.46 6.06 -3.18
N ALA A 127 10.49 4.74 -3.32
CA ALA A 127 9.98 4.05 -4.50
C ALA A 127 8.44 4.12 -4.59
N CYS A 128 7.76 4.00 -3.45
CA CYS A 128 6.32 4.16 -3.31
C CYS A 128 5.88 5.56 -3.78
N VAL A 129 6.46 6.62 -3.21
CA VAL A 129 6.15 8.01 -3.63
C VAL A 129 6.44 8.23 -5.11
N LYS A 130 7.58 7.74 -5.61
CA LYS A 130 7.92 7.85 -7.02
C LYS A 130 6.87 7.19 -7.91
N SER A 131 6.46 5.95 -7.60
CA SER A 131 5.44 5.24 -8.36
C SER A 131 4.10 5.97 -8.35
N MET A 132 3.68 6.50 -7.19
CA MET A 132 2.43 7.27 -7.07
C MET A 132 2.46 8.52 -7.95
N VAL A 133 3.56 9.28 -7.93
CA VAL A 133 3.73 10.51 -8.73
C VAL A 133 3.75 10.18 -10.22
N GLU A 134 4.49 9.15 -10.63
CA GLU A 134 4.56 8.73 -12.04
C GLU A 134 3.17 8.30 -12.56
N THR A 135 2.41 7.52 -11.79
CA THR A 135 1.05 7.14 -12.16
C THR A 135 0.13 8.35 -12.23
N PHE A 136 0.20 9.26 -11.25
CA PHE A 136 -0.58 10.49 -11.24
C PHE A 136 -0.32 11.37 -12.47
N GLU A 137 0.95 11.62 -12.81
CA GLU A 137 1.32 12.40 -13.99
C GLU A 137 0.88 11.73 -15.29
N GLN A 138 0.94 10.39 -15.36
CA GLN A 138 0.45 9.65 -16.53
C GLN A 138 -1.06 9.79 -16.69
N GLU A 139 -1.83 9.72 -15.61
CA GLU A 139 -3.28 9.90 -15.68
C GLU A 139 -3.65 11.33 -16.06
N ILE A 140 -2.95 12.35 -15.55
CA ILE A 140 -3.14 13.74 -15.97
C ILE A 140 -2.85 13.94 -17.46
N LYS A 141 -1.80 13.31 -17.99
CA LYS A 141 -1.45 13.42 -19.43
C LYS A 141 -2.50 12.79 -20.35
N LYS A 142 -3.38 11.94 -19.82
CA LYS A 142 -4.49 11.31 -20.57
C LYS A 142 -5.75 12.18 -20.59
N LEU A 143 -5.79 13.26 -19.80
CA LEU A 143 -6.86 14.27 -19.78
C LEU A 143 -6.54 15.40 -20.77
#